data_AF-R4V476-F1
#
_entry.id   AF-R4V476-F1
#
_cell.length_a   1.000
_cell.length_b   1.000
_cell.length_c   1.000
_cell.angle_alpha   90.00
_cell.angle_beta   90.00
_cell.angle_gamma   90.00
#
_symmetry.space_group_name_H-M   'P 1'
#
loop_
_entity.id
_entity.type
_entity.pdbx_description
1 polymer ?
#
loop_
_entity_poly.entity_id
_entity_poly.type
_entity_poly.pdbx_seq_one_letter_code
_entity_poly.pdbx_strand_id
1 'polypeptide(L)' 'MINFGSGKRYCIGESLARNILFIFLAAFLQEFSVSIPEGDPRPSSKPQSGFTTAPYPFRMKLKQRM' A
#
# COMPACT_ATOMS: atom_id res chain seq x y z
N MET A 1 -6.50 -15.77 -4.95
CA MET A 1 -7.22 -14.50 -5.15
C MET A 1 -6.85 -13.97 -6.53
N ILE A 2 -7.82 -13.64 -7.38
CA ILE A 2 -7.60 -13.18 -8.77
C ILE A 2 -7.51 -11.65 -8.77
N ASN A 3 -6.42 -11.11 -8.21
CA ASN A 3 -6.26 -9.66 -8.01
C ASN A 3 -6.09 -8.88 -9.33
N PHE A 4 -5.60 -9.55 -10.37
CA PHE A 4 -5.25 -8.97 -11.66
C PHE A 4 -6.16 -9.46 -12.79
N GLY A 5 -7.29 -10.08 -12.47
CA GLY A 5 -8.14 -10.73 -13.48
C GLY A 5 -7.56 -12.06 -13.98
N SER A 6 -8.26 -12.68 -14.94
CA SER A 6 -7.87 -13.95 -15.55
C SER A 6 -8.29 -14.01 -17.03
N GLY A 7 -7.70 -14.92 -17.80
CA GLY A 7 -8.02 -15.09 -19.23
C GLY A 7 -7.43 -14.00 -20.14
N LYS A 8 -8.00 -13.83 -21.34
CA LYS A 8 -7.43 -12.97 -22.41
C LYS A 8 -7.32 -11.47 -22.07
N ARG A 9 -7.99 -11.01 -21.02
CA ARG A 9 -8.05 -9.61 -20.58
C ARG A 9 -7.53 -9.41 -19.16
N TYR A 10 -6.71 -10.34 -18.66
CA TYR A 10 -6.01 -10.12 -17.38
C TYR A 10 -5.10 -8.88 -17.48
N CYS A 11 -4.77 -8.31 -16.33
CA CYS A 11 -3.96 -7.10 -16.25
C CYS A 11 -2.57 -7.37 -16.82
N ILE A 12 -2.29 -6.76 -17.98
CA ILE A 12 -0.96 -6.80 -18.61
C ILE A 12 0.15 -6.24 -17.69
N GLY A 13 -0.23 -5.42 -16.71
CA GLY A 13 0.67 -4.84 -15.72
C GLY A 13 0.97 -5.73 -14.51
N GLU A 14 0.43 -6.96 -14.41
CA GLU A 14 0.60 -7.81 -13.22
C GLU A 14 2.07 -8.00 -12.82
N SER A 15 2.93 -8.39 -13.76
CA SER A 15 4.35 -8.63 -13.49
C SER A 15 5.05 -7.36 -13.02
N LEU A 16 4.74 -6.22 -13.64
CA LEU A 16 5.28 -4.92 -13.25
C LEU A 16 4.82 -4.52 -11.85
N ALA A 17 3.52 -4.63 -11.57
CA ALA A 17 2.94 -4.29 -10.29
C ALA A 17 3.54 -5.12 -9.15
N ARG A 18 3.71 -6.43 -9.34
CA ARG A 18 4.33 -7.32 -8.35
C ARG A 18 5.77 -6.91 -8.03
N ASN A 19 6.56 -6.61 -9.07
CA ASN A 19 7.96 -6.20 -8.89
C ASN A 19 8.07 -4.84 -8.20
N ILE A 20 7.30 -3.84 -8.66
CA ILE A 20 7.32 -2.50 -8.06
C ILE A 20 6.86 -2.55 -6.60
N LEU A 21 5.75 -3.25 -6.30
CA LEU A 21 5.25 -3.38 -4.93
C LEU A 21 6.30 -4.00 -4.00
N PHE A 22 6.96 -5.06 -4.45
CA PHE A 22 8.00 -5.71 -3.66
C PHE A 22 9.18 -4.79 -3.39
N ILE A 23 9.77 -4.21 -4.46
CA ILE A 23 10.96 -3.37 -4.35
C ILE A 23 10.65 -2.12 -3.53
N PHE A 24 9.54 -1.43 -3.83
CA PHE A 24 9.15 -0.23 -3.11
C PHE A 24 8.92 -0.51 -1.63
N LEU A 25 8.11 -1.54 -1.30
CA LEU A 25 7.78 -1.83 0.09
C LEU A 25 9.01 -2.30 0.87
N ALA A 26 9.84 -3.16 0.29
CA ALA A 26 11.06 -3.64 0.93
C ALA A 26 12.04 -2.49 1.19
N ALA A 27 12.34 -1.67 0.18
CA ALA A 27 13.23 -0.53 0.34
C ALA A 27 12.68 0.51 1.34
N PHE A 28 11.39 0.82 1.25
CA PHE A 28 10.73 1.76 2.15
C PHE A 28 10.78 1.32 3.61
N LEU A 29 10.50 0.04 3.91
CA LEU A 29 10.53 -0.49 5.28
C LEU A 29 11.96 -0.76 5.79
N GLN A 30 12.92 -0.94 4.88
CA GLN A 30 14.34 -1.01 5.22
C GLN A 30 14.86 0.36 5.67
N GLU A 31 14.44 1.44 5.00
CA GLU A 31 14.90 2.80 5.29
C GLU A 31 14.10 3.48 6.40
N PHE A 32 12.80 3.24 6.51
CA PHE A 32 11.92 3.98 7.44
C PHE A 32 11.25 3.07 8.47
N SER A 33 11.25 3.53 9.71
CA SER A 33 10.35 3.09 10.76
C SER A 33 9.07 3.92 10.68
N VAL A 34 7.95 3.22 10.50
CA VAL A 34 6.64 3.82 10.28
C VAL A 34 5.83 3.72 11.56
N SER A 35 5.28 4.84 12.05
CA SER A 35 4.39 4.85 13.21
C SER A 35 3.21 5.80 13.02
N ILE A 36 2.22 5.68 13.89
CA ILE A 36 1.13 6.65 13.98
C ILE A 36 1.68 7.89 14.70
N PRO A 37 1.39 9.12 14.24
CA PRO A 37 1.75 10.34 14.95
C PRO A 37 1.15 10.36 16.37
N GLU A 38 1.85 10.98 17.32
CA GLU A 38 1.34 11.11 18.70
C GLU A 38 0.04 11.91 18.70
N GLY A 39 -0.98 11.39 19.39
CA GLY A 39 -2.31 11.99 19.46
C GLY A 39 -3.26 11.63 18.32
N ASP A 40 -2.79 10.98 17.25
CA ASP A 40 -3.67 10.54 16.16
C ASP A 40 -4.41 9.24 16.48
N PRO A 41 -5.69 9.10 16.07
CA PRO A 41 -6.41 7.85 16.19
C PRO A 41 -5.81 6.79 15.26
N ARG A 42 -6.04 5.51 15.58
CA ARG A 42 -5.66 4.41 14.70
C ARG A 42 -6.36 4.54 13.34
N PRO A 43 -5.64 4.38 12.20
CA PRO A 43 -6.27 4.40 10.89
C PRO A 43 -7.36 3.34 10.76
N SER A 44 -8.45 3.70 10.07
CA SER A 44 -9.56 2.78 9.79
C SER A 44 -9.11 1.65 8.87
N SER A 45 -9.47 0.41 9.19
CA SER A 45 -9.30 -0.75 8.30
C SER A 45 -10.43 -0.90 7.29
N LYS A 46 -11.46 -0.04 7.35
CA LYS A 46 -12.57 -0.09 6.41
C LYS A 46 -12.14 0.52 5.06
N PRO A 47 -12.44 -0.15 3.94
CA PRO A 47 -12.20 0.42 2.62
C PRO A 47 -13.13 1.62 2.37
N GLN A 48 -12.61 2.68 1.79
CA GLN A 48 -13.41 3.73 1.19
C GLN A 48 -13.91 3.24 -0.18
N SER A 49 -15.24 3.20 -0.35
CA SER A 49 -15.89 2.72 -1.56
C SER A 49 -15.78 3.72 -2.71
N GLY A 50 -15.60 3.22 -3.94
CA GLY A 50 -15.45 3.99 -5.16
C GLY A 50 -15.24 3.07 -6.36
N PHE A 51 -14.91 3.62 -7.54
CA PHE A 51 -14.51 2.82 -8.70
C PHE A 51 -13.24 1.99 -8.41
N THR A 52 -12.35 2.54 -7.58
CA THR A 52 -11.25 1.81 -6.93
C THR A 52 -11.39 1.92 -5.42
N THR A 53 -10.85 0.94 -4.69
CA THR A 53 -10.82 0.95 -3.23
C THR A 53 -9.57 1.67 -2.72
N ALA A 54 -9.76 2.61 -1.80
CA ALA A 54 -8.68 3.33 -1.13
C ALA A 54 -8.87 3.31 0.40
N PRO A 55 -7.82 3.51 1.20
CA PRO A 55 -7.98 3.76 2.63
C PRO A 55 -8.58 5.15 2.87
N TYR A 56 -9.26 5.33 4.01
CA TYR A 56 -9.60 6.68 4.49
C TYR A 56 -8.33 7.50 4.76
N PRO A 57 -8.33 8.83 4.58
CA PRO A 57 -7.17 9.67 4.85
C PRO A 57 -6.62 9.48 6.27
N PHE A 58 -5.31 9.28 6.38
CA PHE A 58 -4.61 9.13 7.64
C PHE A 58 -3.19 9.71 7.54
N ARG A 59 -2.60 10.05 8.67
CA ARG A 59 -1.22 10.51 8.76
C ARG A 59 -0.31 9.40 9.25
N MET A 60 0.96 9.48 8.85
CA MET A 60 2.01 8.57 9.28
C MET A 60 3.23 9.40 9.67
N LYS A 61 3.94 8.96 10.72
CA LYS A 61 5.25 9.47 11.09
C LYS A 61 6.30 8.53 10.52
N LEU A 62 7.22 9.07 9.73
CA LEU A 62 8.34 8.34 9.16
C LEU A 62 9.61 8.74 9.92
N LYS A 63 10.32 7.76 10.48
CA LYS A 63 11.63 7.95 11.10
C LYS A 63 12.66 7.17 10.31
N GLN A 64 13.70 7.84 9.80
CA GLN A 64 14.79 7.16 9.10
C GLN A 64 15.51 6.19 10.06
N ARG A 65 15.84 5.00 9.55
CA ARG A 65 16.56 3.93 10.25
C ARG A 65 18.06 3.93 9.91
N MET A 66 18.43 4.60 8.83
CA MET A 66 19.81 4.89 8.46
C MET A 66 20.42 5.94 9.39
#